data_AF-A0A381V782-F1
#
_entry.id   AF-A0A381V782-F1
#
_cell.length_a   1.000
_cell.length_b   1.000
_cell.length_c   1.000
_cell.angle_alpha   90.00
_cell.angle_beta   90.00
_cell.angle_gamma   90.00
#
_symmetry.space_group_name_H-M   'P 1'
#
loop_
_entity.id
_entity.type
_entity.pdbx_description
1 polymer ?
#
loop_
_entity_poly.entity_id
_entity_poly.type
_entity_poly.pdbx_seq_one_letter_code
_entity_poly.pdbx_strand_id
1 'polypeptide(L)' 'MNDLLDEQFKLKLQAATGQLANSNQSKRVRKDIARIKTILKEKGND' A
#
# COMPACT_ATOMS: atom_id res chain seq x y z
N MET A 1 6.41 -1.50 -7.60
CA MET A 1 6.31 -2.09 -6.23
C MET A 1 6.96 -1.15 -5.22
N ASN A 2 8.14 -0.61 -5.52
CA ASN A 2 8.82 0.39 -4.70
C ASN A 2 7.97 1.65 -4.42
N ASP A 3 7.27 2.19 -5.42
CA ASP A 3 6.47 3.42 -5.22
C ASP A 3 5.31 3.25 -4.23
N LEU A 4 4.66 2.08 -4.23
CA LEU A 4 3.56 1.76 -3.30
C LEU A 4 4.07 1.52 -1.87
N LEU A 5 5.30 1.02 -1.72
CA LEU A 5 5.92 0.84 -0.41
C LEU A 5 6.37 2.18 0.18
N ASP A 6 6.93 3.07 -0.63
CA ASP A 6 7.27 4.43 -0.23
C ASP A 6 6.02 5.24 0.14
N GLU A 7 4.95 5.11 -0.64
CA GLU A 7 3.66 5.72 -0.32
C GLU A 7 3.08 5.16 0.98
N GLN A 8 3.19 3.85 1.22
CA GLN A 8 2.79 3.22 2.47
C GLN A 8 3.62 3.73 3.66
N PHE A 9 4.93 3.92 3.49
CA PHE A 9 5.80 4.46 4.53
C PHE A 9 5.42 5.90 4.88
N LYS A 10 5.21 6.76 3.87
CA LYS A 10 4.74 8.14 4.06
C LYS A 10 3.40 8.20 4.78
N LEU A 11 2.45 7.34 4.40
CA LEU A 11 1.14 7.27 5.07
C LEU A 11 1.25 6.77 6.51
N LYS A 12 2.16 5.83 6.82
CA LYS A 12 2.43 5.40 8.20
C LYS A 12 3.04 6.52 9.05
N LEU A 13 3.98 7.28 8.49
CA LEU A 13 4.59 8.42 9.16
C LEU A 13 3.56 9.53 9.45
N GLN A 14 2.68 9.81 8.48
CA GLN A 14 1.56 10.75 8.66
C GLN A 14 0.55 10.26 9.71
N ALA A 15 0.31 8.95 9.81
CA ALA A 15 -0.55 8.37 10.84
C ALA A 15 0.07 8.52 12.24
N ALA A 16 1.38 8.28 12.37
CA ALA A 16 2.09 8.38 13.64
C ALA A 16 2.17 9.82 14.17
N THR A 17 2.20 10.81 13.27
CA THR A 17 2.20 12.25 13.62
C THR A 17 0.81 12.81 13.89
N GLY A 18 -0.25 12.00 13.73
CA GLY A 18 -1.63 12.44 13.96
C GLY A 18 -2.20 13.38 12.88
N GLN A 19 -1.46 13.64 11.81
CA GLN A 19 -1.85 14.54 10.71
C GLN A 19 -2.39 13.78 9.50
N LEU A 20 -2.98 12.60 9.70
CA LEU A 20 -3.47 11.78 8.60
C LEU A 20 -4.76 12.38 8.02
N ALA A 21 -4.60 13.30 7.06
CA ALA A 21 -5.72 14.02 6.44
C ALA A 21 -6.68 13.09 5.67
N ASN A 22 -6.20 11.94 5.15
CA ASN A 22 -7.00 11.05 4.32
C ASN A 22 -6.75 9.56 4.64
N SER A 23 -7.49 9.04 5.62
CA SER A 23 -7.47 7.61 6.00
C SER A 23 -7.82 6.66 4.86
N ASN A 24 -8.59 7.13 3.87
CA ASN A 24 -8.96 6.39 2.65
C ASN A 24 -7.75 6.02 1.78
N GLN A 25 -6.69 6.85 1.75
CA GLN A 25 -5.47 6.56 0.99
C GLN A 25 -4.74 5.34 1.53
N SER A 26 -4.70 5.16 2.86
CA SER A 26 -4.13 3.95 3.49
C SER A 26 -4.83 2.66 3.06
N LYS A 27 -6.15 2.73 2.79
CA LYS A 27 -6.96 1.60 2.36
C LYS A 27 -6.71 1.28 0.89
N ARG A 28 -6.55 2.31 0.05
CA ARG A 28 -6.21 2.18 -1.38
C ARG A 28 -4.84 1.52 -1.56
N VAL A 29 -3.79 2.08 -0.94
CA VAL A 29 -2.41 1.56 -1.05
C VAL A 29 -2.32 0.11 -0.58
N ARG A 30 -3.00 -0.26 0.52
CA ARG A 30 -3.06 -1.66 0.97
C ARG A 30 -3.69 -2.60 -0.05
N LYS A 31 -4.79 -2.18 -0.70
CA LYS A 31 -5.46 -2.99 -1.74
C LYS A 31 -4.61 -3.16 -2.98
N ASP A 32 -3.89 -2.12 -3.40
CA ASP A 32 -3.04 -2.17 -4.59
C ASP A 32 -1.83 -3.10 -4.36
N ILE A 33 -1.22 -3.06 -3.17
CA ILE A 33 -0.19 -4.02 -2.76
C ILE A 33 -0.74 -5.45 -2.77
N ALA A 34 -1.96 -5.67 -2.25
CA ALA A 34 -2.58 -7.00 -2.25
C ALA A 34 -2.83 -7.51 -3.67
N ARG A 35 -3.35 -6.67 -4.57
CA ARG A 35 -3.59 -7.05 -5.98
C ARG A 35 -2.30 -7.46 -6.69
N ILE A 36 -1.21 -6.71 -6.50
CA ILE A 36 0.09 -7.05 -7.09
C ILE A 36 0.59 -8.39 -6.55
N LYS A 37 0.48 -8.61 -5.22
CA LYS A 37 0.88 -9.89 -4.62
C LYS A 37 0.06 -11.06 -5.16
N THR A 38 -1.24 -10.87 -5.38
CA THR A 38 -2.11 -11.87 -6.01
C THR A 38 -1.66 -12.19 -7.43
N ILE A 39 -1.46 -11.19 -8.28
CA ILE A 39 -1.01 -11.39 -9.67
C ILE A 39 0.37 -12.07 -9.72
N LEU A 40 1.30 -11.68 -8.85
CA LEU A 40 2.61 -12.33 -8.76
C LEU A 40 2.49 -13.80 -8.35
N LYS A 41 1.55 -14.12 -7.46
CA LYS A 41 1.29 -15.49 -7.04
C LYS A 41 0.63 -16.29 -8.17
N GLU A 42 -0.32 -15.71 -8.89
CA GLU A 42 -0.95 -16.33 -10.06
C GLU A 42 0.09 -16.60 -11.15
N LYS A 43 0.92 -15.61 -11.51
CA LYS A 43 2.00 -15.75 -12.49
C LYS A 43 3.13 -16.72 -12.11
N GLY A 44 3.31 -17.01 -10.82
CA GLY A 44 4.29 -17.99 -10.35
C GLY A 44 3.71 -19.40 -10.21
N ASN A 45 2.40 -19.55 -10.38
CA ASN A 45 1.68 -20.82 -10.32
C ASN A 45 1.30 -21.36 -11.72
N ASP A 46 1.57 -20.58 -12.77
CA ASP A 46 1.64 -21.00 -14.19
C ASP A 46 3.09 -21.38 -14.53
#